data_AF-A0A376VQ10-F1
#
_entry.id   AF-A0A376VQ10-F1
#
_cell.length_a   1.000
_cell.length_b   1.000
_cell.length_c   1.000
_cell.angle_alpha   90.00
_cell.angle_beta   90.00
_cell.angle_gamma   90.00
#
_symmetry.space_group_name_H-M   'P 1'
#
loop_
_entity.id
_entity.type
_entity.pdbx_description
1 polymer ?
#
loop_
_entity_poly.entity_id
_entity_poly.type
_entity_poly.pdbx_seq_one_letter_code
_entity_poly.pdbx_strand_id
1 'polypeptide(L)' 'MANSPSYNPNNLSGTPKEAMRNRTITDVFEPGSTVKPMVVMTALQRGVVREKLGTQYHSLSN' A
#
# COMPACT_ATOMS: atom_id res chain seq x y z
N MET A 1 -13.48 6.45 3.60
CA MET A 1 -12.71 6.91 2.41
C MET A 1 -13.09 8.35 2.15
N ALA A 2 -12.12 9.19 1.80
CA ALA A 2 -12.36 10.61 1.53
C ALA A 2 -11.48 11.06 0.36
N ASN A 3 -11.97 12.02 -0.42
CA ASN A 3 -11.27 12.58 -1.57
C ASN A 3 -11.28 14.11 -1.46
N SER A 4 -10.24 14.74 -2.00
CA SER A 4 -10.16 16.20 -2.17
C SER A 4 -9.70 16.50 -3.60
N PRO A 5 -10.30 17.49 -4.28
CA PRO A 5 -11.48 18.27 -3.86
C PRO A 5 -12.74 17.39 -3.73
N SER A 6 -13.71 17.85 -2.92
CA SER A 6 -15.02 17.21 -2.68
C SER A 6 -16.15 18.19 -3.04
N TYR A 7 -17.41 17.75 -2.92
CA TYR A 7 -18.60 18.54 -3.28
C TYR A 7 -19.74 18.35 -2.28
N ASN A 8 -20.73 19.26 -2.28
CA ASN A 8 -21.96 19.10 -1.49
C ASN A 8 -22.98 18.27 -2.28
N PRO A 9 -23.28 17.03 -1.89
CA PRO A 9 -24.23 16.20 -2.63
C PRO A 9 -25.67 16.72 -2.56
N ASN A 10 -26.01 17.53 -1.56
CA ASN A 10 -27.33 18.14 -1.41
C ASN A 10 -27.50 19.41 -2.28
N ASN A 11 -26.41 19.94 -2.85
CA ASN A 11 -26.45 21.07 -3.78
C ASN A 11 -25.32 20.95 -4.81
N LEU A 12 -25.67 20.46 -6.00
CA LEU A 12 -24.73 20.23 -7.10
C LEU A 12 -24.47 21.48 -7.95
N SER A 13 -25.15 22.60 -7.69
CA SER A 13 -25.01 23.82 -8.48
C SER A 13 -23.56 24.32 -8.45
N GLY A 14 -22.98 24.55 -9.63
CA GLY A 14 -21.59 25.00 -9.78
C GLY A 14 -20.52 23.94 -9.45
N THR A 15 -20.89 22.68 -9.19
CA THR A 15 -19.92 21.62 -8.91
C THR A 15 -19.23 21.14 -10.20
N PRO A 16 -17.90 21.21 -10.32
CA PRO A 16 -17.20 20.67 -11.47
C PRO A 16 -17.20 19.13 -11.44
N LYS A 17 -17.38 18.48 -12.60
CA LYS A 17 -17.44 17.01 -12.71
C LYS A 17 -16.22 16.30 -12.12
N GLU A 18 -15.03 16.88 -12.23
CA GLU A 18 -13.80 16.32 -11.65
C GLU A 18 -13.80 16.23 -10.12
N ALA A 19 -14.54 17.10 -9.42
CA ALA A 19 -14.69 17.05 -7.97
C ALA A 19 -15.66 15.94 -7.53
N MET A 20 -16.49 15.42 -8.45
CA MET A 20 -17.44 14.35 -8.16
C MET A 20 -16.81 12.95 -8.14
N ARG A 21 -15.56 12.83 -8.58
CA ARG A 21 -14.87 11.54 -8.72
C ARG A 21 -14.43 11.01 -7.36
N ASN A 22 -14.82 9.76 -7.05
CA ASN A 22 -14.20 9.02 -5.96
C ASN A 22 -12.81 8.54 -6.41
N ARG A 23 -11.81 9.40 -6.25
CA ARG A 23 -10.43 9.17 -6.71
C ARG A 23 -9.80 7.93 -6.08
N THR A 24 -10.20 7.56 -4.87
CA THR A 24 -9.68 6.36 -4.19
C THR A 24 -10.02 5.07 -4.96
N ILE A 25 -11.09 5.09 -5.75
CA ILE A 25 -11.56 3.92 -6.51
C ILE A 25 -11.31 4.08 -8.02
N THR A 26 -11.40 5.31 -8.54
CA THR A 26 -11.41 5.57 -9.99
C THR A 26 -10.08 6.03 -10.57
N ASP A 27 -9.19 6.64 -9.76
CA ASP A 27 -7.87 7.06 -10.25
C ASP A 27 -6.89 5.88 -10.16
N VAL A 28 -6.15 5.66 -11.24
CA VAL A 28 -5.07 4.67 -11.30
C VAL A 28 -3.72 5.39 -11.24
N PHE A 29 -2.76 4.76 -10.57
CA PHE A 29 -1.38 5.23 -10.50
C PHE A 29 -0.43 4.07 -10.28
N GLU A 30 0.84 4.29 -10.64
CA GLU A 30 1.89 3.32 -10.33
C GLU A 30 2.18 3.33 -8.82
N PRO A 31 2.07 2.19 -8.12
CA PRO A 31 2.21 2.16 -6.66
C PRO A 31 3.66 2.35 -6.17
N GLY A 32 4.64 2.30 -7.08
CA GLY A 32 6.04 2.56 -6.80
C GLY A 32 6.59 1.67 -5.67
N SER A 33 7.31 2.27 -4.72
CA SER A 33 7.95 1.52 -3.64
C SER A 33 6.96 0.82 -2.67
N THR A 34 5.67 1.16 -2.69
CA THR A 34 4.69 0.55 -1.79
C THR A 34 4.47 -0.94 -2.06
N VAL A 35 4.79 -1.45 -3.26
CA VAL A 35 4.72 -2.90 -3.56
C VAL A 35 5.95 -3.70 -3.12
N LYS A 36 7.07 -3.04 -2.78
CA LYS A 36 8.34 -3.72 -2.42
C LYS A 36 8.20 -4.74 -1.28
N PRO A 37 7.40 -4.51 -0.23
CA PRO A 37 7.18 -5.52 0.81
C PRO A 37 6.66 -6.86 0.25
N MET A 38 5.83 -6.86 -0.79
CA MET A 38 5.35 -8.10 -1.42
C MET A 38 6.48 -8.87 -2.12
N VAL A 39 7.43 -8.16 -2.73
CA VAL A 39 8.64 -8.76 -3.31
C VAL A 39 9.48 -9.41 -2.22
N VAL A 40 9.69 -8.72 -1.10
CA VAL A 40 10.44 -9.26 0.06
C VAL A 40 9.74 -10.49 0.64
N MET A 41 8.42 -10.44 0.83
CA MET A 41 7.63 -11.60 1.30
C MET A 41 7.80 -12.81 0.38
N THR A 42 7.74 -12.59 -0.94
CA THR A 42 7.92 -13.66 -1.93
C THR A 42 9.35 -14.22 -1.89
N ALA A 43 10.35 -13.35 -1.75
CA ALA A 43 11.75 -13.76 -1.70
C ALA A 43 12.06 -14.59 -0.44
N LEU A 44 11.51 -14.21 0.70
CA LEU A 44 11.60 -14.98 1.95
C LEU A 44 10.85 -16.31 1.85
N GLN A 45 9.60 -16.30 1.35
CA GLN A 45 8.78 -17.51 1.19
C GLN A 45 9.43 -18.54 0.26
N ARG A 46 10.12 -18.07 -0.80
CA ARG A 46 10.85 -18.94 -1.74
C ARG A 46 12.28 -19.26 -1.30
N GLY A 47 12.74 -18.74 -0.15
CA GLY A 47 14.09 -18.94 0.35
C GLY A 47 15.19 -18.31 -0.53
N VAL A 48 14.84 -17.38 -1.43
CA VAL A 48 15.78 -16.63 -2.29
C VAL A 48 16.65 -15.71 -1.44
N VAL A 49 16.09 -15.21 -0.34
CA VAL A 49 16.80 -14.46 0.72
C VAL A 49 16.43 -15.03 2.08
N ARG A 50 17.26 -14.79 3.09
CA ARG A 50 17.02 -15.19 4.48
C ARG A 50 17.03 -13.96 5.37
N GLU A 51 16.19 -13.99 6.41
CA GLU A 51 16.38 -13.06 7.51
C GLU A 51 17.76 -13.29 8.12
N LYS A 52 18.51 -12.22 8.31
CA LYS A 52 19.71 -12.29 9.14
C LYS A 52 19.28 -12.21 10.59
N LEU A 53 18.86 -13.34 11.15
CA LEU A 53 18.75 -13.48 12.60
C LEU A 53 20.15 -13.24 13.18
N GLY A 54 20.26 -12.28 14.09
CA GLY A 54 21.50 -12.00 14.80
C GLY A 54 22.02 -13.27 15.44
N THR A 55 23.27 -13.62 15.17
CA THR A 55 23.95 -14.78 15.76
C THR A 55 24.11 -14.57 17.26
N GLN A 56 23.09 -14.97 18.03
CA GLN A 56 23.21 -15.34 19.44
C GLN A 56 22.19 -16.46 19.69
N TYR A 57 22.59 -17.49 20.45
CA TYR A 57 21.95 -18.81 20.63
C TYR A 57 22.37 -19.91 19.63
N HIS A 58 23.68 -20.05 19.43
CA HIS A 58 24.29 -21.37 19.27
C HIS A 58 24.91 -21.78 20.61
N SER A 59 24.14 -22.45 21.45
CA SER A 59 24.54 -23.32 22.56
C SER A 59 23.36 -23.40 23.52
N LEU A 60 22.62 -24.51 23.49
CA LEU A 60 21.98 -25.18 24.62
C LEU A 60 21.20 -26.37 24.04
N SER A 61 21.95 -27.37 23.55
CA SER A 61 21.48 -28.75 23.48
C SER A 61 22.43 -29.56 24.36
N ASN A 62 21.89 -30.06 25.47
CA ASN A 62 22.43 -31.19 26.21
C ASN A 62 21.76 -32.45 25.65
#